data_AF-A0A7J4KAV0-F1
#
_entry.id   AF-A0A7J4KAV0-F1
#
_cell.length_a   1.000
_cell.length_b   1.000
_cell.length_c   1.000
_cell.angle_alpha   90.00
_cell.angle_beta   90.00
_cell.angle_gamma   90.00
#
_symmetry.space_group_name_H-M   'P 1'
#
loop_
_entity.id
_entity.type
_entity.pdbx_description
1 polymer ?
#
loop_
_entity_poly.entity_id
_entity_poly.type
_entity_poly.pdbx_seq_one_letter_code
_entity_poly.pdbx_strand_id
1 'polypeptide(L)'
;MKLLIIILLCIPNVYAWDYNNHKAIVDYIYFNTDMHSRGFNLSRLEDGSIAPDKVFKDKKKHHYPLSYDPALNWLNRSDSYNFGVASHYISDSFDITEYIKDEKSKDRKLFYSMAIIDIECRDYGYPLSYLKEGSNNSKDWDLWLKNKTNKEIPVKEINQATKVVLSIAIKKYNLKCIQKTKIEGFDYFNNEVIYSLIIILAISLILMYYI
;
A
#
# COMPACT_ATOMS: atom_id res chain seq x y z
N MET A 1 -8.50 31.99 -21.07
CA MET A 1 -8.09 31.52 -19.73
C MET A 1 -8.41 30.02 -19.57
N LYS A 2 -7.56 29.13 -20.12
CA LYS A 2 -7.82 27.67 -20.20
C LYS A 2 -6.76 26.79 -19.53
N LEU A 3 -5.84 27.36 -18.73
CA LEU A 3 -4.69 26.63 -18.20
C LEU A 3 -4.72 26.31 -16.69
N LEU A 4 -5.76 26.72 -15.95
CA LEU A 4 -5.75 26.65 -14.48
C LEU A 4 -6.53 25.46 -13.86
N ILE A 5 -7.10 24.57 -14.67
CA ILE A 5 -7.89 23.42 -14.19
C ILE A 5 -7.07 22.11 -14.14
N ILE A 6 -5.82 22.12 -14.62
CA ILE A 6 -5.05 20.88 -14.83
C ILE A 6 -4.29 20.41 -13.56
N ILE A 7 -4.06 21.27 -12.57
CA ILE A 7 -3.21 20.92 -11.41
C ILE A 7 -3.98 20.18 -10.29
N LEU A 8 -5.32 20.29 -10.23
CA LEU A 8 -6.13 19.55 -9.24
C LEU A 8 -6.52 18.13 -9.69
N LEU A 9 -6.17 17.70 -10.90
CA LEU A 9 -6.54 16.39 -11.44
C LEU A 9 -5.43 15.32 -11.32
N CYS A 10 -4.30 15.66 -10.71
CA CYS A 10 -3.17 14.74 -10.53
C CYS A 10 -3.03 14.20 -9.10
N ILE A 11 -4.10 14.18 -8.30
CA ILE A 11 -4.14 13.29 -7.14
C ILE A 11 -4.52 11.92 -7.71
N PRO A 12 -3.61 10.94 -7.82
CA PRO A 12 -4.04 9.60 -8.17
C PRO A 12 -5.08 9.19 -7.12
N ASN A 13 -6.29 8.85 -7.57
CA ASN A 13 -7.21 8.05 -6.78
C ASN A 13 -6.55 6.67 -6.67
N VAL A 14 -5.69 6.53 -5.66
CA VAL A 14 -4.97 5.30 -5.38
C VAL A 14 -5.96 4.36 -4.71
N TYR A 15 -6.60 3.51 -5.52
CA TYR A 15 -7.46 2.44 -5.05
C TYR A 15 -6.63 1.53 -4.16
N ALA A 16 -6.98 1.46 -2.88
CA ALA A 16 -6.30 0.56 -1.98
C ALA A 16 -6.87 -0.88 -2.12
N TRP A 17 -6.22 -1.88 -1.52
CA TRP A 17 -6.25 -3.36 -1.73
C TRP A 17 -6.43 -3.85 -3.20
N ASP A 18 -6.12 -2.97 -4.15
CA ASP A 18 -5.90 -3.19 -5.58
C ASP A 18 -4.37 -3.18 -5.78
N TYR A 19 -3.91 -3.21 -7.03
CA TYR A 19 -2.52 -3.04 -7.47
C TYR A 19 -1.73 -2.01 -6.64
N ASN A 20 -2.37 -0.93 -6.18
CA ASN A 20 -1.68 0.07 -5.40
C ASN A 20 -1.33 -0.34 -3.96
N ASN A 21 -2.11 -1.20 -3.31
CA ASN A 21 -1.73 -1.65 -1.96
C ASN A 21 -0.58 -2.61 -2.00
N HIS A 22 -0.57 -3.52 -2.97
CA HIS A 22 0.58 -4.38 -3.20
C HIS A 22 1.84 -3.57 -3.46
N LYS A 23 1.73 -2.54 -4.31
CA LYS A 23 2.81 -1.57 -4.53
C LYS A 23 3.19 -0.85 -3.23
N ALA A 24 2.23 -0.30 -2.50
CA ALA A 24 2.49 0.44 -1.26
C ALA A 24 3.25 -0.40 -0.23
N ILE A 25 2.97 -1.70 -0.13
CA ILE A 25 3.70 -2.62 0.75
C ILE A 25 5.16 -2.75 0.30
N VAL A 26 5.42 -3.03 -0.99
CA VAL A 26 6.80 -3.17 -1.48
C VAL A 26 7.56 -1.84 -1.48
N ASP A 27 6.89 -0.72 -1.76
CA ASP A 27 7.42 0.64 -1.66
C ASP A 27 7.82 0.94 -0.22
N TYR A 28 6.94 0.65 0.74
CA TYR A 28 7.22 0.83 2.15
C TYR A 28 8.49 0.08 2.54
N ILE A 29 8.61 -1.20 2.18
CA ILE A 29 9.79 -2.00 2.52
C ILE A 29 11.03 -1.43 1.82
N TYR A 30 10.93 -1.11 0.53
CA TYR A 30 12.05 -0.59 -0.24
C TYR A 30 12.60 0.73 0.32
N PHE A 31 11.72 1.68 0.68
CA PHE A 31 12.12 3.00 1.16
C PHE A 31 12.48 3.04 2.65
N ASN A 32 12.04 2.07 3.45
CA ASN A 32 12.35 2.01 4.88
C ASN A 32 13.45 0.99 5.23
N THR A 33 14.04 0.30 4.24
CA THR A 33 15.14 -0.64 4.45
C THR A 33 16.30 -0.37 3.49
N ASP A 34 17.43 -1.06 3.69
CA ASP A 34 18.60 -1.00 2.81
C ASP A 34 18.44 -1.79 1.49
N MET A 35 17.22 -2.16 1.06
CA MET A 35 16.97 -2.91 -0.18
C MET A 35 17.67 -2.34 -1.42
N HIS A 36 17.62 -1.01 -1.60
CA HIS A 36 18.27 -0.35 -2.73
C HIS A 36 19.79 -0.61 -2.74
N SER A 37 20.47 -0.51 -1.59
CA SER A 37 21.90 -0.77 -1.51
C SER A 37 22.25 -2.26 -1.65
N ARG A 38 21.26 -3.15 -1.52
CA ARG A 38 21.35 -4.59 -1.82
C ARG A 38 21.05 -4.93 -3.29
N GLY A 39 20.88 -3.93 -4.15
CA GLY A 39 20.68 -4.12 -5.59
C GLY A 39 19.25 -4.49 -5.98
N PHE A 40 18.27 -4.33 -5.08
CA PHE A 40 16.87 -4.47 -5.47
C PHE A 40 16.43 -3.30 -6.34
N ASN A 41 15.56 -3.59 -7.30
CA ASN A 41 14.98 -2.60 -8.20
C ASN A 41 13.49 -2.39 -7.85
N LEU A 42 13.13 -1.14 -7.52
CA LEU A 42 11.76 -0.77 -7.13
C LEU A 42 10.73 -1.11 -8.21
N SER A 43 10.97 -0.74 -9.47
CA SER A 43 10.03 -1.02 -10.55
C SER A 43 9.77 -2.52 -10.72
N ARG A 44 10.80 -3.36 -10.53
CA ARG A 44 10.65 -4.83 -10.55
C ARG A 44 9.85 -5.35 -9.36
N LEU A 45 10.04 -4.77 -8.17
CA LEU A 45 9.25 -5.09 -6.98
C LEU A 45 7.77 -4.78 -7.22
N GLU A 46 7.48 -3.58 -7.69
CA GLU A 46 6.13 -3.13 -8.02
C GLU A 46 5.48 -4.02 -9.09
N ASP A 47 6.18 -4.31 -10.19
CA ASP A 47 5.69 -5.17 -11.26
C ASP A 47 5.38 -6.58 -10.74
N GLY A 48 6.25 -7.14 -9.90
CA GLY A 48 6.02 -8.44 -9.27
C GLY A 48 4.81 -8.42 -8.34
N SER A 49 4.65 -7.35 -7.56
CA SER A 49 3.58 -7.21 -6.55
C SER A 49 2.17 -7.19 -7.13
N ILE A 50 2.03 -6.93 -8.43
CA ILE A 50 0.72 -6.90 -9.11
C ILE A 50 0.57 -8.02 -10.15
N ALA A 51 1.63 -8.81 -10.36
CA ALA A 51 1.68 -9.80 -11.43
C ALA A 51 0.66 -10.93 -11.26
N PRO A 52 0.38 -11.46 -10.04
CA PRO A 52 -0.60 -12.54 -9.91
C PRO A 52 -1.99 -12.16 -10.45
N ASP A 53 -2.47 -10.98 -10.13
CA ASP A 53 -3.73 -10.47 -10.68
C ASP A 53 -3.63 -10.10 -12.17
N LYS A 54 -2.62 -9.28 -12.53
CA LYS A 54 -2.59 -8.59 -13.83
C LYS A 54 -2.05 -9.47 -14.96
N VAL A 55 -1.04 -10.27 -14.66
CA VAL A 55 -0.29 -11.05 -15.65
C VAL A 55 -0.70 -12.52 -15.59
N PHE A 56 -0.65 -13.12 -14.40
CA PHE A 56 -1.00 -14.54 -14.22
C PHE A 56 -2.51 -14.76 -14.24
N LYS A 57 -3.29 -13.70 -13.94
CA LYS A 57 -4.75 -13.76 -13.81
C LYS A 57 -5.18 -14.86 -12.85
N ASP A 58 -4.40 -15.03 -11.78
CA ASP A 58 -4.76 -15.89 -10.68
C ASP A 58 -6.01 -15.31 -10.02
N LYS A 59 -6.92 -16.20 -9.62
CA LYS A 59 -8.19 -15.85 -8.95
C LYS A 59 -8.50 -16.84 -7.83
N LYS A 60 -7.55 -17.72 -7.52
CA LYS A 60 -7.77 -18.89 -6.66
C LYS A 60 -6.82 -18.90 -5.47
N LYS A 61 -5.63 -18.32 -5.59
CA LYS A 61 -4.57 -18.45 -4.58
C LYS A 61 -4.33 -17.16 -3.78
N HIS A 62 -5.32 -16.28 -3.71
CA HIS A 62 -5.27 -14.97 -3.04
C HIS A 62 -5.68 -15.03 -1.56
N HIS A 63 -5.60 -16.19 -0.92
CA HIS A 63 -5.75 -16.27 0.52
C HIS A 63 -5.18 -17.57 1.09
N TYR A 64 -4.86 -17.56 2.38
CA TYR A 64 -4.42 -18.76 3.09
C TYR A 64 -5.58 -19.79 3.15
N PRO A 65 -5.33 -21.09 2.94
CA PRO A 65 -4.02 -21.74 2.81
C PRO A 65 -3.43 -21.77 1.40
N LEU A 66 -4.21 -21.44 0.37
CA LEU A 66 -3.82 -21.61 -1.04
C LEU A 66 -2.69 -20.68 -1.47
N SER A 67 -2.53 -19.54 -0.82
CA SER A 67 -1.46 -18.56 -1.03
C SER A 67 -0.10 -18.99 -0.49
N TYR A 68 -0.05 -19.94 0.46
CA TYR A 68 1.18 -20.31 1.18
C TYR A 68 2.25 -20.90 0.25
N ASP A 69 1.89 -21.94 -0.51
CA ASP A 69 2.84 -22.62 -1.41
C ASP A 69 3.34 -21.71 -2.54
N PRO A 70 2.47 -20.91 -3.23
CA PRO A 70 2.93 -19.88 -4.15
C PRO A 70 3.90 -18.89 -3.51
N ALA A 71 3.56 -18.33 -2.34
CA ALA A 71 4.43 -17.39 -1.64
C ALA A 71 5.81 -18.01 -1.37
N LEU A 72 5.85 -19.23 -0.82
CA LEU A 72 7.10 -19.94 -0.55
C LEU A 72 7.91 -20.21 -1.83
N ASN A 73 7.25 -20.65 -2.90
CA ASN A 73 7.90 -20.94 -4.17
C ASN A 73 8.54 -19.70 -4.80
N TRP A 74 7.87 -18.56 -4.75
CA TRP A 74 8.41 -17.29 -5.26
C TRP A 74 9.52 -16.76 -4.35
N LEU A 75 9.40 -16.88 -3.02
CA LEU A 75 10.48 -16.55 -2.11
C LEU A 75 11.73 -17.38 -2.39
N ASN A 76 11.63 -18.65 -2.78
CA ASN A 76 12.81 -19.46 -3.08
C ASN A 76 13.65 -18.95 -4.26
N ARG A 77 13.17 -17.94 -5.00
CA ARG A 77 13.88 -17.29 -6.10
C ARG A 77 14.38 -15.90 -5.65
N SER A 78 15.66 -15.64 -5.85
CA SER A 78 16.34 -14.44 -5.33
C SER A 78 16.41 -13.32 -6.37
N ASP A 79 15.29 -12.63 -6.60
CA ASP A 79 15.31 -11.33 -7.31
C ASP A 79 14.15 -10.42 -6.86
N SER A 80 14.20 -9.16 -7.29
CA SER A 80 13.19 -8.14 -6.96
C SER A 80 11.78 -8.50 -7.42
N TYR A 81 11.64 -9.07 -8.60
CA TYR A 81 10.33 -9.41 -9.15
C TYR A 81 9.70 -10.56 -8.38
N ASN A 82 10.46 -11.62 -8.12
CA ASN A 82 10.00 -12.79 -7.37
C ASN A 82 9.63 -12.42 -5.93
N PHE A 83 10.38 -11.52 -5.29
CA PHE A 83 9.98 -11.00 -3.99
C PHE A 83 8.68 -10.19 -4.06
N GLY A 84 8.52 -9.35 -5.09
CA GLY A 84 7.25 -8.66 -5.35
C GLY A 84 6.08 -9.64 -5.47
N VAL A 85 6.23 -10.68 -6.29
CA VAL A 85 5.20 -11.73 -6.46
C VAL A 85 4.91 -12.45 -5.14
N ALA A 86 5.94 -12.78 -4.36
CA ALA A 86 5.74 -13.39 -3.05
C ALA A 86 4.99 -12.45 -2.09
N SER A 87 5.36 -11.16 -2.07
CA SER A 87 4.70 -10.13 -1.27
C SER A 87 3.20 -10.09 -1.54
N HIS A 88 2.79 -10.20 -2.81
CA HIS A 88 1.38 -10.23 -3.21
C HIS A 88 0.61 -11.36 -2.50
N TYR A 89 1.04 -12.61 -2.70
CA TYR A 89 0.40 -13.78 -2.10
C TYR A 89 0.40 -13.73 -0.55
N ILE A 90 1.47 -13.16 0.05
CA ILE A 90 1.54 -12.95 1.49
C ILE A 90 0.48 -11.93 1.93
N SER A 91 0.44 -10.76 1.27
CA SER A 91 -0.45 -9.67 1.67
C SER A 91 -1.91 -10.02 1.51
N ASP A 92 -2.29 -10.72 0.43
CA ASP A 92 -3.68 -11.11 0.17
C ASP A 92 -4.25 -12.04 1.23
N SER A 93 -3.39 -12.80 1.92
CA SER A 93 -3.86 -13.64 3.02
C SER A 93 -4.45 -12.83 4.18
N PHE A 94 -4.17 -11.53 4.25
CA PHE A 94 -4.75 -10.58 5.19
C PHE A 94 -5.84 -9.71 4.56
N ASP A 95 -6.18 -9.91 3.27
CA ASP A 95 -7.34 -9.25 2.70
C ASP A 95 -8.58 -9.95 3.24
N ILE A 96 -9.30 -9.31 4.15
CA ILE A 96 -10.52 -9.90 4.68
C ILE A 96 -11.57 -10.14 3.60
N THR A 97 -11.56 -9.35 2.52
CA THR A 97 -12.55 -9.44 1.45
C THR A 97 -12.36 -10.66 0.55
N GLU A 98 -11.13 -11.21 0.48
CA GLU A 98 -10.82 -12.44 -0.26
C GLU A 98 -11.47 -13.70 0.37
N TYR A 99 -11.93 -13.59 1.62
CA TYR A 99 -12.65 -14.66 2.33
C TYR A 99 -14.18 -14.54 2.25
N ILE A 100 -14.71 -13.45 1.69
CA ILE A 100 -16.14 -13.15 1.69
C ILE A 100 -16.76 -13.54 0.35
N LYS A 101 -17.76 -14.44 0.40
CA LYS A 101 -18.56 -14.77 -0.78
C LYS A 101 -19.52 -13.64 -1.10
N ASP A 102 -19.69 -13.37 -2.40
CA ASP A 102 -20.66 -12.41 -2.95
C ASP A 102 -20.51 -10.98 -2.40
N GLU A 103 -19.28 -10.62 -2.05
CA GLU A 103 -18.90 -9.29 -1.61
C GLU A 103 -19.22 -8.22 -2.68
N LYS A 104 -19.76 -7.07 -2.23
CA LYS A 104 -20.18 -6.00 -3.14
C LYS A 104 -18.99 -5.15 -3.53
N SER A 105 -18.58 -5.19 -4.81
CA SER A 105 -17.42 -4.42 -5.33
C SER A 105 -17.30 -2.95 -4.86
N LYS A 106 -18.41 -2.22 -4.62
CA LYS A 106 -18.38 -0.86 -4.05
C LYS A 106 -17.86 -0.83 -2.61
N ASP A 107 -18.29 -1.78 -1.80
CA ASP A 107 -17.90 -1.90 -0.40
C ASP A 107 -16.43 -2.32 -0.32
N ARG A 108 -15.99 -3.27 -1.15
CA ARG A 108 -14.57 -3.57 -1.34
C ARG A 108 -13.75 -2.33 -1.58
N LYS A 109 -14.04 -1.62 -2.66
CA LYS A 109 -13.30 -0.42 -3.08
C LYS A 109 -13.25 0.65 -2.00
N LEU A 110 -14.30 0.78 -1.20
CA LEU A 110 -14.32 1.70 -0.06
C LEU A 110 -13.42 1.21 1.08
N PHE A 111 -13.53 -0.05 1.50
CA PHE A 111 -12.67 -0.66 2.52
C PHE A 111 -11.20 -0.47 2.17
N TYR A 112 -10.92 -0.86 0.94
CA TYR A 112 -9.70 -0.72 0.21
C TYR A 112 -9.15 0.70 0.41
N SER A 113 -9.82 1.73 -0.11
CA SER A 113 -9.40 3.16 -0.06
C SER A 113 -9.01 3.71 1.33
N MET A 114 -9.39 3.04 2.42
CA MET A 114 -9.10 3.46 3.79
C MET A 114 -7.82 2.86 4.37
N ALA A 115 -7.22 1.88 3.70
CA ALA A 115 -6.02 1.21 4.16
C ALA A 115 -4.79 2.13 4.00
N ILE A 116 -4.10 2.39 5.10
CA ILE A 116 -2.88 3.19 5.16
C ILE A 116 -1.85 2.41 5.98
N ILE A 117 -0.62 2.31 5.47
CA ILE A 117 0.48 1.70 6.22
C ILE A 117 0.95 2.69 7.28
N ASP A 118 0.72 2.33 8.54
CA ASP A 118 1.11 3.11 9.73
C ASP A 118 1.81 2.21 10.73
N ILE A 119 3.06 1.87 10.42
CA ILE A 119 3.92 1.02 11.25
C ILE A 119 5.36 1.55 11.22
N GLU A 120 6.11 1.25 12.27
CA GLU A 120 7.56 1.45 12.29
C GLU A 120 8.28 0.33 11.53
N CYS A 121 9.41 0.66 10.90
CA CYS A 121 10.28 -0.37 10.35
C CYS A 121 11.05 -1.04 11.47
N ARG A 122 10.77 -2.32 11.67
CA ARG A 122 11.56 -3.24 12.50
C ARG A 122 11.27 -4.68 12.09
N ASP A 123 12.11 -5.61 12.52
CA ASP A 123 11.76 -7.02 12.45
C ASP A 123 10.69 -7.34 13.50
N TYR A 124 9.52 -7.79 13.07
CA TYR A 124 8.44 -8.20 13.96
C TYR A 124 8.50 -9.71 14.27
N GLY A 125 9.45 -10.43 13.67
CA GLY A 125 9.66 -11.86 13.91
C GLY A 125 8.61 -12.77 13.29
N TYR A 126 7.78 -12.26 12.37
CA TYR A 126 6.69 -13.06 11.78
C TYR A 126 7.22 -14.03 10.71
N PRO A 127 7.01 -15.35 10.88
CA PRO A 127 7.30 -16.34 9.85
C PRO A 127 6.19 -16.38 8.79
N LEU A 128 6.45 -17.03 7.65
CA LEU A 128 5.43 -17.28 6.62
C LEU A 128 4.23 -18.09 7.16
N SER A 129 4.40 -18.91 8.20
CA SER A 129 3.27 -19.61 8.82
C SER A 129 2.27 -18.69 9.53
N TYR A 130 2.59 -17.40 9.69
CA TYR A 130 1.68 -16.39 10.25
C TYR A 130 0.54 -16.01 9.29
N LEU A 131 0.61 -16.38 8.00
CA LEU A 131 -0.47 -16.16 7.03
C LEU A 131 -1.83 -16.70 7.51
N LYS A 132 -1.83 -17.77 8.32
CA LYS A 132 -3.04 -18.33 8.92
C LYS A 132 -3.83 -17.31 9.75
N GLU A 133 -3.16 -16.33 10.36
CA GLU A 133 -3.84 -15.33 11.19
C GLU A 133 -4.69 -14.38 10.35
N GLY A 134 -4.29 -14.08 9.11
CA GLY A 134 -5.10 -13.27 8.20
C GLY A 134 -6.46 -13.91 7.92
N SER A 135 -6.54 -15.24 7.82
CA SER A 135 -7.83 -15.94 7.65
C SER A 135 -8.80 -15.74 8.82
N ASN A 136 -8.27 -15.54 10.04
CA ASN A 136 -9.07 -15.29 11.24
C ASN A 136 -9.69 -13.89 11.28
N ASN A 137 -9.20 -12.95 10.45
CA ASN A 137 -9.68 -11.56 10.41
C ASN A 137 -10.98 -11.40 9.60
N SER A 138 -11.36 -12.38 8.79
CA SER A 138 -12.59 -12.36 7.97
C SER A 138 -13.87 -12.04 8.77
N LYS A 139 -13.91 -12.40 10.06
CA LYS A 139 -15.01 -12.06 10.99
C LYS A 139 -15.22 -10.55 11.20
N ASP A 140 -14.19 -9.74 10.95
CA ASP A 140 -14.24 -8.28 11.14
C ASP A 140 -14.97 -7.58 9.97
N TRP A 141 -15.24 -8.31 8.86
CA TRP A 141 -15.94 -7.74 7.69
C TRP A 141 -17.36 -7.26 8.03
N ASP A 142 -18.14 -8.09 8.71
CA ASP A 142 -19.51 -7.72 9.11
C ASP A 142 -19.54 -6.56 10.11
N LEU A 143 -18.50 -6.46 10.95
CA LEU A 143 -18.31 -5.33 11.86
C LEU A 143 -18.04 -4.05 11.07
N TRP A 144 -17.17 -4.12 10.06
CA TRP A 144 -16.87 -2.99 9.19
C TRP A 144 -18.09 -2.57 8.36
N LEU A 145 -18.87 -3.52 7.82
CA LEU A 145 -20.07 -3.21 7.03
C LEU A 145 -21.12 -2.40 7.82
N LYS A 146 -21.20 -2.59 9.14
CA LYS A 146 -22.08 -1.82 10.03
C LYS A 146 -21.59 -0.40 10.26
N ASN A 147 -20.28 -0.16 10.14
CA ASN A 147 -19.66 1.15 10.31
C ASN A 147 -18.59 1.39 9.25
N LYS A 148 -19.01 1.67 8.02
CA LYS A 148 -18.13 1.82 6.86
C LYS A 148 -17.19 3.03 6.92
N THR A 149 -17.30 3.88 7.94
CA THR A 149 -16.34 4.97 8.19
C THR A 149 -15.20 4.56 9.11
N ASN A 150 -15.26 3.36 9.71
CA ASN A 150 -14.22 2.83 10.56
C ASN A 150 -12.98 2.46 9.73
N LYS A 151 -11.91 3.25 9.85
CA LYS A 151 -10.63 3.00 9.19
C LYS A 151 -9.74 2.02 9.94
N GLU A 152 -10.03 1.74 11.21
CA GLU A 152 -9.17 0.89 12.06
C GLU A 152 -9.03 -0.52 11.49
N ILE A 153 -10.10 -1.09 10.93
CA ILE A 153 -10.07 -2.44 10.36
C ILE A 153 -9.19 -2.47 9.09
N PRO A 154 -9.44 -1.67 8.03
CA PRO A 154 -8.54 -1.61 6.86
C PRO A 154 -7.07 -1.34 7.21
N VAL A 155 -6.81 -0.42 8.16
CA VAL A 155 -5.46 -0.07 8.62
C VAL A 155 -4.81 -1.24 9.36
N LYS A 156 -5.56 -1.92 10.25
CA LYS A 156 -5.08 -3.13 10.94
C LYS A 156 -4.66 -4.19 9.93
N GLU A 157 -5.48 -4.47 8.92
CA GLU A 157 -5.22 -5.52 7.93
C GLU A 157 -3.96 -5.23 7.11
N ILE A 158 -3.84 -4.02 6.53
CA ILE A 158 -2.65 -3.66 5.72
C ILE A 158 -1.38 -3.60 6.59
N ASN A 159 -1.50 -3.16 7.85
CA ASN A 159 -0.38 -3.15 8.78
C ASN A 159 0.07 -4.57 9.13
N GLN A 160 -0.84 -5.51 9.33
CA GLN A 160 -0.49 -6.92 9.56
C GLN A 160 0.20 -7.52 8.33
N ALA A 161 -0.37 -7.35 7.14
CA ALA A 161 0.25 -7.75 5.88
C ALA A 161 1.68 -7.21 5.76
N THR A 162 1.84 -5.89 5.93
CA THR A 162 3.15 -5.22 5.81
C THR A 162 4.15 -5.74 6.84
N LYS A 163 3.74 -5.96 8.09
CA LYS A 163 4.63 -6.50 9.14
C LYS A 163 5.16 -7.90 8.78
N VAL A 164 4.32 -8.75 8.18
CA VAL A 164 4.72 -10.10 7.77
C VAL A 164 5.68 -10.04 6.60
N VAL A 165 5.34 -9.30 5.55
CA VAL A 165 6.21 -9.14 4.37
C VAL A 165 7.56 -8.53 4.80
N LEU A 166 7.55 -7.50 5.65
CA LEU A 166 8.76 -6.85 6.17
C LEU A 166 9.64 -7.82 6.97
N SER A 167 9.06 -8.60 7.89
CA SER A 167 9.81 -9.58 8.70
C SER A 167 10.49 -10.63 7.81
N ILE A 168 9.77 -11.11 6.79
CA ILE A 168 10.30 -12.05 5.79
C ILE A 168 11.42 -11.40 4.99
N ALA A 169 11.25 -10.15 4.52
CA ALA A 169 12.26 -9.43 3.76
C ALA A 169 13.55 -9.25 4.56
N ILE A 170 13.42 -8.75 5.81
CA ILE A 170 14.55 -8.53 6.72
C ILE A 170 15.30 -9.83 6.94
N LYS A 171 14.60 -10.91 7.30
CA LYS A 171 15.24 -12.20 7.59
C LYS A 171 15.87 -12.82 6.35
N LYS A 172 15.17 -12.81 5.22
CA LYS A 172 15.60 -13.51 4.00
C LYS A 172 16.78 -12.82 3.31
N TYR A 173 16.76 -11.49 3.26
CA TYR A 173 17.78 -10.71 2.55
C TYR A 173 18.75 -10.01 3.48
N ASN A 174 18.66 -10.29 4.79
CA ASN A 174 19.47 -9.66 5.84
C ASN A 174 19.43 -8.12 5.74
N LEU A 175 18.21 -7.59 5.57
CA LEU A 175 17.98 -6.16 5.43
C LEU A 175 18.06 -5.48 6.78
N LYS A 176 18.40 -4.19 6.76
CA LYS A 176 18.36 -3.31 7.92
C LYS A 176 17.34 -2.23 7.68
N CYS A 177 16.53 -1.94 8.69
CA CYS A 177 15.69 -0.75 8.66
C CYS A 177 16.57 0.50 8.63
N ILE A 178 16.26 1.39 7.68
CA ILE A 178 16.87 2.71 7.62
C ILE A 178 15.96 3.62 8.42
N GLN A 179 16.49 4.20 9.49
CA GLN A 179 15.81 5.33 10.10
C GLN A 179 15.75 6.43 9.06
N LYS A 180 14.54 6.82 8.66
CA LYS A 180 14.37 8.11 8.01
C LYS A 180 14.95 9.13 8.97
N THR A 181 16.06 9.78 8.62
CA THR A 181 16.35 11.09 9.20
C THR A 181 15.07 11.87 8.99
N LYS A 182 14.42 12.28 10.08
CA LYS A 182 13.40 13.32 10.02
C LYS A 182 14.09 14.46 9.28
N ILE A 183 13.79 14.62 7.99
CA ILE A 183 13.82 15.95 7.42
C ILE A 183 12.71 16.61 8.20
N GLU A 184 13.07 17.38 9.23
CA GLU A 184 12.14 18.33 9.83
C GLU A 184 11.48 19.02 8.66
N GLY A 185 10.16 18.80 8.53
CA GLY A 185 9.40 19.38 7.45
C GLY A 185 9.71 20.86 7.45
N PHE A 186 10.39 21.33 6.41
CA PHE A 186 10.37 22.73 6.09
C PHE A 186 8.89 23.04 5.83
N ASP A 187 8.22 23.60 6.83
CA ASP A 187 6.86 24.16 6.78
C ASP A 187 6.87 25.34 5.80
N TYR A 188 7.09 25.06 4.52
CA TYR A 188 7.09 26.07 3.45
C TYR A 188 5.67 26.46 3.03
N PHE A 189 4.65 25.80 3.59
CA PHE A 189 3.24 26.14 3.40
C PHE A 189 2.61 26.57 4.72
N ASN A 190 3.21 27.56 5.38
CA ASN A 190 2.50 28.32 6.39
C ASN A 190 1.28 29.01 5.75
N ASN A 191 0.20 29.15 6.51
CA ASN A 191 -1.05 29.77 6.05
C ASN A 191 -0.81 31.12 5.33
N GLU A 192 0.20 31.88 5.74
CA GLU A 192 0.70 33.10 5.10
C GLU A 192 1.01 32.95 3.59
N VAL A 193 1.67 31.86 3.20
CA VAL A 193 2.02 31.58 1.79
C VAL A 193 0.76 31.22 1.00
N ILE A 194 -0.14 30.46 1.61
CA ILE A 194 -1.43 30.10 1.02
C ILE A 194 -2.29 31.36 0.83
N TYR A 195 -2.38 32.23 1.83
CA TYR A 195 -3.09 33.50 1.75
C TYR A 195 -2.49 34.42 0.69
N SER A 196 -1.17 34.50 0.61
CA SER A 196 -0.47 35.29 -0.41
C SER A 196 -0.79 34.78 -1.83
N LEU A 197 -0.80 33.46 -2.03
CA LEU A 197 -1.18 32.86 -3.31
C LEU A 197 -2.65 33.12 -3.65
N ILE A 198 -3.56 33.07 -2.67
CA ILE A 198 -4.99 33.40 -2.85
C ILE A 198 -5.17 34.87 -3.24
N ILE A 199 -4.45 35.80 -2.59
CA ILE A 199 -4.52 37.24 -2.88
C ILE A 199 -4.01 37.53 -4.28
N ILE A 200 -2.89 36.94 -4.68
CA ILE A 200 -2.34 37.07 -6.05
C ILE A 200 -3.35 36.54 -7.07
N LEU A 201 -4.02 35.42 -6.77
CA LEU A 201 -5.07 34.87 -7.62
C LEU A 201 -6.28 35.81 -7.74
N ALA A 202 -6.71 36.43 -6.63
CA ALA A 202 -7.82 37.38 -6.62
C ALA A 202 -7.50 38.65 -7.42
N ILE A 203 -6.30 39.20 -7.25
CA ILE A 203 -5.84 40.39 -7.99
C ILE A 203 -5.75 40.11 -9.49
N SER A 204 -5.21 38.95 -9.87
CA SER A 204 -5.12 38.56 -11.29
C SER A 204 -6.50 38.35 -11.92
N LEU A 205 -7.46 37.78 -11.20
CA LEU A 205 -8.85 37.66 -11.67
C LEU A 205 -9.54 39.02 -11.82
N ILE A 206 -9.31 39.96 -10.89
CA ILE A 206 -9.82 41.33 -10.99
C ILE A 206 -9.22 42.04 -12.21
N LEU A 207 -7.90 41.99 -12.37
CA LEU A 207 -7.22 42.62 -13.52
C LEU A 207 -7.71 42.05 -14.86
N MET A 208 -8.02 40.75 -14.91
CA MET A 208 -8.61 40.10 -16.09
C MET A 208 -10.08 40.47 -16.36
N TYR A 209 -10.80 41.03 -15.39
CA TYR A 209 -12.18 41.51 -15.57
C TYR A 209 -12.24 42.93 -16.16
N TYR A 210 -11.18 43.72 -15.98
CA TYR A 210 -11.08 45.11 -16.41
C TYR A 210 -10.26 45.31 -17.70
N ILE A 211 -9.79 44.23 -18.33
CA ILE A 211 -9.16 44.19 -19.67
C ILE A 211 -10.12 43.49 -20.62
#